data_AF-A0A8T4MAB0-F1
#
_entry.id   AF-A0A8T4MAB0-F1
#
_cell.length_a   1.000
_cell.length_b   1.000
_cell.length_c   1.000
_cell.angle_alpha   90.00
_cell.angle_beta   90.00
_cell.angle_gamma   90.00
#
_symmetry.space_group_name_H-M   'P 1'
#
loop_
_entity.id
_entity.type
_entity.pdbx_description
1 polymer ?
#
loop_
_entity_poly.entity_id
_entity_poly.type
_entity_poly.pdbx_seq_one_letter_code
_entity_poly.pdbx_strand_id
1 'polypeptide(L)'
;MSKVVIYEDSEEDLISRYGVLTKDHDVHVRHDPRGSFGPSSLRWDHESFKEYGFNPDNFMDGFGVPQDENADVYFLDGLNSYCFEILDHLPKEKSFINTDSFSIEDEARKRGFNLVTQSVENIVTQFC
;
A
#
# COMPACT_ATOMS: atom_id res chain seq x y z
N MET A 1 -15.36 -0.30 10.70
CA MET A 1 -13.92 -0.02 10.68
C MET A 1 -13.30 -1.07 9.79
N SER A 2 -12.93 -0.67 8.58
CA SER A 2 -12.35 -1.57 7.58
C SER A 2 -10.86 -1.70 7.79
N LYS A 3 -10.30 -2.84 7.44
CA LYS A 3 -8.86 -3.05 7.44
C LYS A 3 -8.29 -2.72 6.07
N VAL A 4 -7.37 -1.77 6.02
CA VAL A 4 -6.67 -1.35 4.80
C VAL A 4 -5.20 -1.74 4.93
N VAL A 5 -4.67 -2.46 3.96
CA VAL A 5 -3.24 -2.81 3.91
C VAL A 5 -2.58 -2.04 2.78
N ILE A 6 -1.46 -1.40 3.07
CA ILE A 6 -0.65 -0.66 2.10
C ILE A 6 0.72 -1.30 2.04
N TYR A 7 1.11 -1.74 0.85
CA TYR A 7 2.47 -2.14 0.53
C TYR A 7 3.20 -0.94 -0.07
N GLU A 8 4.35 -0.59 0.49
CA GLU A 8 5.04 0.67 0.21
C GLU A 8 6.57 0.47 0.27
N ASP A 9 7.32 1.28 -0.47
CA ASP A 9 8.79 1.33 -0.41
C ASP A 9 9.35 2.65 0.16
N SER A 10 8.54 3.71 0.30
CA SER A 10 8.93 5.01 0.86
C SER A 10 7.91 5.66 1.81
N GLU A 11 8.39 6.35 2.85
CA GLU A 11 7.55 6.99 3.88
C GLU A 11 6.82 8.27 3.41
N GLU A 12 7.45 9.09 2.57
CA GLU A 12 6.95 10.46 2.27
C GLU A 12 5.57 10.46 1.61
N ASP A 13 5.34 9.56 0.66
CA ASP A 13 4.07 9.45 -0.05
C ASP A 13 2.98 8.84 0.84
N LEU A 14 3.35 7.96 1.76
CA LEU A 14 2.39 7.21 2.55
C LEU A 14 1.55 8.09 3.47
N ILE A 15 2.21 9.01 4.19
CA ILE A 15 1.54 9.93 5.11
C ILE A 15 0.57 10.85 4.36
N SER A 16 1.03 11.46 3.26
CA SER A 16 0.24 12.45 2.53
C SER A 16 -0.98 11.84 1.82
N ARG A 17 -0.88 10.59 1.35
CA ARG A 17 -1.94 9.91 0.60
C ARG A 17 -2.90 9.14 1.51
N TYR A 18 -2.40 8.45 2.52
CA TYR A 18 -3.18 7.50 3.30
C TYR A 18 -3.47 7.95 4.73
N GLY A 19 -2.82 9.01 5.23
CA GLY A 19 -3.06 9.55 6.57
C GLY A 19 -4.50 10.00 6.80
N VAL A 20 -5.27 10.27 5.73
CA VAL A 20 -6.70 10.58 5.86
C VAL A 20 -7.54 9.36 6.31
N LEU A 21 -7.12 8.14 5.95
CA LEU A 21 -7.86 6.91 6.24
C LEU A 21 -7.77 6.49 7.71
N THR A 22 -6.72 6.91 8.42
CA THR A 22 -6.46 6.50 9.81
C THR A 22 -7.53 6.97 10.81
N LYS A 23 -8.40 7.90 10.40
CA LYS A 23 -9.52 8.40 11.21
C LYS A 23 -10.64 7.39 11.38
N ASP A 24 -10.88 6.56 10.36
CA ASP A 24 -12.08 5.71 10.27
C ASP A 24 -11.75 4.23 9.96
N HIS A 25 -10.49 3.94 9.61
CA HIS A 25 -10.02 2.63 9.17
C HIS A 25 -8.77 2.15 9.92
N ASP A 26 -8.62 0.83 10.00
CA ASP A 26 -7.44 0.18 10.57
C ASP A 26 -6.38 0.02 9.47
N VAL A 27 -5.46 0.98 9.42
CA VAL A 27 -4.43 1.07 8.38
C VAL A 27 -3.19 0.30 8.81
N HIS A 28 -2.81 -0.69 8.00
CA HIS A 28 -1.60 -1.48 8.15
C HIS A 28 -0.64 -1.19 7.02
N VAL A 29 0.63 -1.04 7.38
CA VAL A 29 1.67 -0.73 6.42
C VAL A 29 2.70 -1.85 6.36
N ARG A 30 3.04 -2.24 5.13
CA ARG A 30 3.97 -3.31 4.79
C ARG A 30 5.09 -2.71 3.97
N HIS A 31 6.23 -2.53 4.60
CA HIS A 31 7.39 -1.96 3.92
C HIS A 31 8.13 -3.06 3.16
N ASP A 32 8.22 -2.94 1.83
CA ASP A 32 9.04 -3.82 0.99
C ASP A 32 10.24 -3.04 0.41
N PRO A 33 11.42 -3.14 1.04
CA PRO A 33 12.59 -2.36 0.63
C PRO A 33 13.21 -2.81 -0.69
N ARG A 34 12.70 -3.89 -1.33
CA ARG A 34 13.09 -4.24 -2.71
C ARG A 34 12.50 -3.28 -3.73
N GLY A 35 11.41 -2.59 -3.38
CA GLY A 35 10.80 -1.57 -4.21
C GLY A 35 11.76 -0.41 -4.50
N SER A 36 12.64 -0.07 -3.55
CA SER A 36 13.50 1.10 -3.67
C SER A 36 14.82 0.83 -4.41
N PHE A 37 15.18 1.74 -5.32
CA PHE A 37 16.50 1.78 -5.94
C PHE A 37 17.54 2.42 -5.00
N GLY A 38 18.00 1.68 -3.99
CA GLY A 38 19.13 2.10 -3.15
C GLY A 38 19.04 1.54 -1.74
N PRO A 39 20.08 1.75 -0.90
CA PRO A 39 19.94 1.57 0.53
C PRO A 39 18.99 2.66 1.02
N SER A 40 17.67 2.41 0.99
CA SER A 40 16.70 3.24 1.71
C SER A 40 16.92 2.99 3.19
N SER A 41 17.97 3.61 3.72
CA SER A 41 18.21 3.78 5.15
C SER A 41 17.28 4.85 5.74
N LEU A 42 16.18 5.17 5.07
CA LEU A 42 15.09 5.94 5.66
C LEU A 42 14.46 5.02 6.70
N ARG A 43 15.00 5.12 7.92
CA ARG A 43 14.29 4.65 9.10
C ARG A 43 12.94 5.32 9.08
N TRP A 44 11.91 4.50 9.05
CA TRP A 44 10.54 4.96 9.17
C TRP A 44 10.43 5.73 10.48
N ASP A 45 10.14 7.02 10.40
CA ASP A 45 10.02 7.86 11.59
C ASP A 45 8.66 7.60 12.25
N HIS A 46 8.62 6.59 13.12
CA HIS A 46 7.41 6.20 13.84
C HIS A 46 6.75 7.36 14.61
N GLU A 47 7.48 8.42 14.95
CA GLU A 47 6.87 9.60 15.58
C GLU A 47 6.06 10.41 14.55
N SER A 48 6.60 10.62 13.35
CA SER A 48 5.87 11.26 12.24
C SER A 48 4.59 10.48 11.92
N PHE A 49 4.65 9.15 11.80
CA PHE A 49 3.45 8.33 11.57
C PHE A 49 2.35 8.49 12.64
N LYS A 50 2.72 8.58 13.93
CA LYS A 50 1.76 8.80 15.01
C LYS A 50 1.06 10.16 14.89
N GLU A 51 1.77 11.21 14.49
CA GLU A 51 1.20 12.55 14.30
C GLU A 51 0.07 12.56 13.26
N TYR A 52 0.14 11.65 12.28
CA TYR A 52 -0.88 11.47 11.24
C TYR A 52 -1.86 10.31 11.53
N GLY A 53 -1.90 9.84 12.78
CA GLY A 53 -2.89 8.88 13.26
C GLY A 53 -2.60 7.42 12.94
N PHE A 54 -1.45 7.11 12.34
CA PHE A 54 -1.08 5.72 12.13
C PHE A 54 -0.72 5.04 13.46
N ASN A 55 -1.13 3.78 13.62
CA ASN A 55 -0.75 2.96 14.75
C ASN A 55 0.63 2.31 14.50
N PRO A 56 1.67 2.59 15.29
CA PRO A 56 2.99 1.98 15.15
C PRO A 56 3.00 0.45 15.16
N ASP A 57 2.06 -0.18 15.85
CA ASP A 57 1.97 -1.65 15.93
C ASP A 57 1.46 -2.29 14.63
N ASN A 58 0.90 -1.48 13.73
CA ASN A 58 0.40 -1.93 12.43
C ASN A 58 1.45 -1.91 11.32
N PHE A 59 2.67 -1.50 11.63
CA PHE A 59 3.80 -1.47 10.72
C PHE A 59 4.56 -2.79 10.76
N MET A 60 4.88 -3.30 9.58
CA MET A 60 5.72 -4.49 9.46
C MET A 60 6.77 -4.26 8.38
N ASP A 61 8.03 -4.35 8.79
CA ASP A 61 9.17 -4.41 7.90
C ASP A 61 9.44 -5.86 7.48
N GLY A 62 9.64 -6.10 6.19
CA GLY A 62 10.05 -7.42 5.71
C GLY A 62 9.61 -7.71 4.29
N PHE A 63 10.01 -8.88 3.79
CA PHE A 63 9.68 -9.31 2.42
C PHE A 63 8.44 -10.20 2.39
N GLY A 64 7.56 -9.95 1.43
CA GLY A 64 6.46 -10.85 1.05
C GLY A 64 5.11 -10.53 1.69
N VAL A 65 4.08 -11.25 1.21
CA VAL A 65 2.71 -11.19 1.71
C VAL A 65 2.58 -12.11 2.93
N PRO A 66 2.12 -11.63 4.10
CA PRO A 66 1.88 -12.50 5.23
C PRO A 66 0.80 -13.54 4.88
N GLN A 67 1.01 -14.81 5.24
CA GLN A 67 0.13 -15.91 4.82
C GLN A 67 -1.32 -15.78 5.32
N ASP A 68 -1.56 -15.02 6.40
CA ASP A 68 -2.87 -14.83 7.02
C ASP A 68 -3.37 -13.37 6.91
N GLU A 69 -2.79 -12.57 6.02
CA GLU A 69 -3.22 -11.19 5.85
C GLU A 69 -4.53 -11.13 5.05
N ASN A 70 -5.64 -11.03 5.76
CA ASN A 70 -6.92 -10.64 5.19
C ASN A 70 -7.18 -9.16 5.47
N ALA A 71 -7.58 -8.41 4.44
CA ALA A 71 -7.93 -6.99 4.47
C ALA A 71 -9.10 -6.73 3.51
N ASP A 72 -9.80 -5.63 3.74
CA ASP A 72 -10.91 -5.20 2.91
C ASP A 72 -10.42 -4.56 1.61
N VAL A 73 -9.29 -3.84 1.69
CA VAL A 73 -8.62 -3.21 0.54
C VAL A 73 -7.11 -3.32 0.69
N TYR A 74 -6.44 -3.59 -0.43
CA TYR A 74 -4.98 -3.57 -0.55
C TYR A 74 -4.56 -2.47 -1.52
N PHE A 75 -3.57 -1.69 -1.11
CA PHE A 75 -2.87 -0.75 -1.97
C PHE A 75 -1.43 -1.19 -2.15
N LEU A 76 -0.91 -1.08 -3.38
CA LEU A 76 0.50 -1.24 -3.69
C LEU A 76 0.97 0.10 -4.25
N ASP A 77 1.69 0.87 -3.44
CA ASP A 77 2.18 2.21 -3.76
C ASP A 77 3.72 2.19 -3.74
N GLY A 78 4.34 2.95 -4.65
CA GLY A 78 5.81 3.04 -4.76
C GLY A 78 6.54 1.76 -5.24
N LEU A 79 5.91 0.59 -5.11
CA LEU A 79 6.47 -0.69 -5.52
C LEU A 79 6.62 -0.74 -7.03
N ASN A 80 7.86 -0.78 -7.51
CA ASN A 80 8.24 -1.00 -8.91
C ASN A 80 7.71 -2.36 -9.43
N SER A 81 8.44 -3.10 -10.28
CA SER A 81 7.93 -4.37 -10.84
C SER A 81 7.58 -5.44 -9.78
N TYR A 82 8.01 -5.28 -8.53
CA TYR A 82 7.65 -6.14 -7.40
C TYR A 82 6.18 -6.09 -6.99
N CYS A 83 5.45 -5.04 -7.35
CA CYS A 83 4.01 -4.96 -7.06
C CYS A 83 3.26 -6.20 -7.59
N PHE A 84 3.69 -6.74 -8.73
CA PHE A 84 3.06 -7.89 -9.35
C PHE A 84 3.33 -9.21 -8.63
N GLU A 85 4.50 -9.37 -8.01
CA GLU A 85 4.80 -10.56 -7.19
C GLU A 85 3.87 -10.61 -5.99
N ILE A 86 3.65 -9.46 -5.34
CA ILE A 86 2.73 -9.33 -4.21
C ILE A 86 1.29 -9.57 -4.67
N LEU A 87 0.86 -8.93 -5.76
CA LEU A 87 -0.49 -9.05 -6.30
C LEU A 87 -0.89 -10.47 -6.70
N ASP A 88 0.04 -11.31 -7.13
CA ASP A 88 -0.23 -12.70 -7.47
C ASP A 88 -0.68 -13.54 -6.25
N HIS A 89 -0.50 -13.00 -5.03
CA HIS A 89 -0.96 -13.60 -3.78
C HIS A 89 -2.19 -12.90 -3.18
N LEU A 90 -2.68 -11.81 -3.78
CA LEU A 90 -3.77 -11.00 -3.23
C LEU A 90 -5.07 -11.12 -4.06
N PRO A 91 -6.25 -10.92 -3.44
CA PRO A 91 -7.52 -10.88 -4.17
C PRO A 91 -7.56 -9.68 -5.13
N LYS A 92 -7.60 -9.95 -6.43
CA LYS A 92 -7.54 -8.92 -7.49
C LYS A 92 -8.61 -7.86 -7.31
N GLU A 93 -9.83 -8.26 -6.97
CA GLU A 93 -11.00 -7.40 -6.83
C GLU A 93 -10.89 -6.38 -5.70
N LYS A 94 -9.97 -6.60 -4.74
CA LYS A 94 -9.73 -5.68 -3.61
C LYS A 94 -8.36 -5.01 -3.66
N SER A 95 -7.56 -5.28 -4.69
CA SER A 95 -6.17 -4.83 -4.77
C SER A 95 -5.99 -3.77 -5.83
N PHE A 96 -5.32 -2.67 -5.47
CA PHE A 96 -5.15 -1.49 -6.29
C PHE A 96 -3.68 -1.10 -6.36
N ILE A 97 -3.18 -0.82 -7.56
CA ILE A 97 -1.84 -0.30 -7.78
C ILE A 97 -1.90 1.22 -7.88
N ASN A 98 -1.07 1.89 -7.10
CA ASN A 98 -0.79 3.31 -7.22
C ASN A 98 0.62 3.47 -7.79
N THR A 99 0.73 4.01 -9.00
CA THR A 99 2.02 4.10 -9.70
C THR A 99 2.00 5.23 -10.72
N ASP A 100 3.12 5.93 -10.83
CA ASP A 100 3.36 6.92 -11.89
C ASP A 100 4.09 6.31 -13.11
N SER A 101 4.37 5.00 -13.06
CA SER A 101 5.10 4.30 -14.11
C SER A 101 4.17 3.80 -15.20
N PHE A 102 4.26 4.40 -16.39
CA PHE A 102 3.48 3.99 -17.55
C PHE A 102 3.65 2.50 -17.91
N SER A 103 4.85 1.93 -17.72
CA SER A 103 5.08 0.51 -17.99
C SER A 103 4.36 -0.41 -17.00
N ILE A 104 4.28 -0.01 -15.73
CA ILE A 104 3.53 -0.74 -14.71
C ILE A 104 2.03 -0.59 -14.97
N GLU A 105 1.55 0.59 -15.32
CA GLU A 105 0.14 0.77 -15.69
C GLU A 105 -0.29 -0.09 -16.88
N ASP A 106 0.53 -0.12 -17.95
CA ASP A 106 0.23 -0.90 -19.16
C ASP A 106 0.17 -2.41 -18.83
N GLU A 107 1.13 -2.89 -18.03
CA GLU A 107 1.14 -4.28 -17.59
C GLU A 107 -0.03 -4.62 -16.65
N ALA A 108 -0.37 -3.72 -15.72
CA ALA A 108 -1.52 -3.87 -14.83
C ALA A 108 -2.82 -4.01 -15.63
N ARG A 109 -3.01 -3.17 -16.65
CA ARG A 109 -4.17 -3.24 -17.55
C ARG A 109 -4.21 -4.55 -18.33
N LYS A 110 -3.07 -5.01 -18.87
CA LYS A 110 -2.99 -6.32 -19.57
C LYS A 110 -3.35 -7.49 -18.66
N ARG A 111 -2.94 -7.44 -17.39
CA ARG A 111 -3.18 -8.50 -16.39
C ARG A 111 -4.52 -8.37 -15.66
N GLY A 112 -5.27 -7.32 -15.93
CA GLY A 112 -6.59 -7.05 -15.35
C GLY A 112 -6.54 -6.68 -13.86
N PHE A 113 -5.48 -6.00 -13.43
CA PHE A 113 -5.40 -5.44 -12.07
C PHE A 113 -6.02 -4.04 -12.02
N ASN A 114 -6.49 -3.64 -10.83
CA ASN A 114 -7.05 -2.30 -10.65
C ASN A 114 -5.92 -1.28 -10.46
N LEU A 115 -6.12 -0.10 -11.05
CA LEU A 115 -5.30 1.08 -10.83
C LEU A 115 -6.06 2.05 -9.92
N VAL A 116 -5.34 2.79 -9.10
CA VAL A 116 -5.90 3.93 -8.37
C VAL A 116 -6.20 5.04 -9.37
N THR A 117 -7.49 5.30 -9.63
CA THR A 117 -7.96 6.33 -10.58
C THR A 117 -8.80 7.43 -9.92
N GLN A 118 -9.03 7.31 -8.61
CA GLN A 118 -9.78 8.23 -7.77
C GLN A 118 -9.12 8.30 -6.38
N SER A 119 -9.61 9.15 -5.48
CA SER A 119 -9.06 9.22 -4.11
C SER A 119 -9.16 7.88 -3.37
N VAL A 120 -8.18 7.59 -2.51
CA VAL A 120 -8.14 6.35 -1.72
C VAL A 120 -9.35 6.22 -0.79
N GLU A 121 -9.87 7.33 -0.26
CA GLU A 121 -11.12 7.36 0.54
C GLU A 121 -12.32 6.84 -0.24
N ASN A 122 -12.47 7.27 -1.51
CA ASN A 122 -13.57 6.84 -2.36
C ASN A 122 -13.45 5.35 -2.70
N ILE A 123 -12.22 4.86 -2.93
CA ILE A 123 -11.97 3.43 -3.14
C ILE A 123 -12.38 2.66 -1.87
N VAL A 124 -11.88 3.03 -0.70
CA VAL A 124 -12.19 2.31 0.54
C VAL A 124 -13.70 2.31 0.83
N THR A 125 -14.39 3.44 0.63
CA THR A 125 -15.85 3.54 0.83
C THR A 125 -16.68 2.67 -0.13
N GLN A 126 -16.17 2.39 -1.34
CA GLN A 126 -16.90 1.55 -2.30
C GLN A 126 -16.79 0.07 -2.00
N PHE A 127 -15.73 -0.34 -1.30
CA PHE A 127 -15.39 -1.74 -1.05
C PHE A 127 -15.64 -2.17 0.40
N CYS A 128 -16.03 -1.24 1.28
CA CYS A 128 -16.30 -1.47 2.70
C CYS A 128 -17.65 -0.89 3.12
#